data_AF-A0A954CP64-F1
#
_entry.id   AF-A0A954CP64-F1
#
_cell.length_a   1.000
_cell.length_b   1.000
_cell.length_c   1.000
_cell.angle_alpha   90.00
_cell.angle_beta   90.00
_cell.angle_gamma   90.00
#
_symmetry.space_group_name_H-M   'P 1'
#
loop_
_entity.id
_entity.type
_entity.pdbx_description
1 polymer ?
#
loop_
_entity_poly.entity_id
_entity_poly.type
_entity_poly.pdbx_seq_one_letter_code
_entity_poly.pdbx_strand_id
1 'polypeptide(L)' 'MPIRILVRVPRGSTVDVSDHTFTRAVITVGRSPECDLVLPGDEVRVSRQHVRIERREAGYLL' A
#
# COMPACT_ATOMS: atom_id res chain seq x y z
N MET A 1 -8.44 -0.22 -16.07
CA MET A 1 -7.36 -1.23 -15.94
C MET A 1 -7.01 -1.38 -14.47
N PRO A 2 -6.94 -2.61 -13.93
CA PRO A 2 -6.60 -2.81 -12.53
C PRO A 2 -5.13 -2.45 -12.23
N ILE A 3 -4.87 -1.92 -11.04
CA ILE A 3 -3.55 -1.74 -10.45
C ILE A 3 -3.27 -2.98 -9.59
N ARG A 4 -2.14 -3.64 -9.82
CA ARG A 4 -1.66 -4.72 -8.95
C ARG A 4 -0.49 -4.21 -8.12
N ILE A 5 -0.59 -4.37 -6.81
CA ILE A 5 0.43 -3.96 -5.84
C ILE A 5 0.86 -5.21 -5.07
N LEU A 6 2.14 -5.52 -5.17
CA LEU A 6 2.78 -6.54 -4.34
C LEU A 6 3.43 -5.84 -3.14
N VAL A 7 2.94 -6.14 -1.95
CA VAL A 7 3.50 -5.61 -0.70
C VAL A 7 4.36 -6.67 -0.05
N ARG A 8 5.56 -6.27 0.39
CA ARG A 8 6.51 -7.13 1.10
C ARG A 8 6.86 -6.46 2.42
N VAL A 9 6.43 -7.04 3.53
CA VAL A 9 6.68 -6.52 4.88
C VAL A 9 7.72 -7.41 5.56
N PRO A 10 8.94 -6.90 5.81
CA PRO A 10 9.94 -7.66 6.56
C PRO A 10 9.61 -7.68 8.06
N ARG A 11 9.43 -8.88 8.62
CA ARG A 11 9.23 -9.12 10.06
C ARG A 11 10.36 -9.99 10.61
N GLY A 12 11.44 -9.35 11.02
CA GLY A 12 12.63 -10.04 11.51
C GLY A 12 13.26 -10.92 10.43
N SER A 13 13.17 -12.24 10.57
CA SER A 13 13.69 -13.21 9.59
C SER A 13 12.69 -13.64 8.52
N THR A 14 11.41 -13.26 8.64
CA THR A 14 10.36 -13.60 7.66
C THR A 14 9.95 -12.38 6.86
N VAL A 15 9.44 -12.59 5.64
CA VAL A 15 8.87 -11.54 4.80
C VAL A 15 7.44 -11.94 4.47
N ASP A 16 6.48 -11.16 4.96
CA ASP A 16 5.08 -11.33 4.60
C ASP A 16 4.86 -10.71 3.22
N VAL A 17 4.32 -11.49 2.30
CA VAL A 17 4.04 -11.07 0.93
C VAL A 17 2.53 -11.10 0.71
N SER A 18 1.98 -10.00 0.21
CA SER A 18 0.54 -9.89 -0.08
C SER A 18 0.32 -9.22 -1.44
N ASP A 19 -0.56 -9.81 -2.26
CA ASP A 19 -0.97 -9.26 -3.55
C ASP A 19 -2.33 -8.57 -3.40
N HIS A 20 -2.40 -7.32 -3.85
CA HIS A 20 -3.62 -6.53 -3.84
C HIS A 20 -3.91 -6.02 -5.24
N THR A 21 -5.12 -6.31 -5.71
CA THR A 21 -5.63 -5.79 -6.98
C THR A 21 -6.68 -4.73 -6.72
N PHE A 22 -6.43 -3.52 -7.22
CA PHE A 22 -7.33 -2.38 -7.07
C PHE A 22 -7.86 -1.93 -8.43
N THR A 23 -9.13 -1.52 -8.47
CA THR A 23 -9.77 -0.96 -9.67
C THR A 23 -9.72 0.56 -9.73
N ARG A 24 -9.34 1.21 -8.62
CA ARG A 24 -9.26 2.67 -8.49
C ARG A 24 -7.94 3.19 -9.08
N ALA A 25 -7.96 4.44 -9.56
CA ALA A 25 -6.76 5.10 -10.08
C ALA A 25 -5.86 5.65 -8.96
N VAL A 26 -6.40 5.83 -7.77
CA VAL A 26 -5.70 6.37 -6.59
C VAL A 26 -5.84 5.37 -5.47
N ILE A 27 -4.73 4.99 -4.86
CA ILE A 27 -4.63 4.05 -3.75
C ILE A 27 -3.93 4.74 -2.60
N THR A 28 -4.54 4.73 -1.42
CA THR A 28 -3.95 5.23 -0.18
C THR A 28 -3.36 4.10 0.64
N VAL A 29 -2.15 4.31 1.16
CA VAL A 29 -1.44 3.31 1.98
C VAL A 29 -1.05 3.93 3.31
N GLY A 30 -1.30 3.22 4.39
CA GLY A 30 -0.97 3.68 5.74
C GLY A 30 -1.43 2.71 6.81
N ARG A 31 -1.21 3.06 8.08
CA ARG A 31 -1.66 2.24 9.22
C ARG A 31 -3.12 2.47 9.61
N SER A 32 -3.77 3.50 9.05
CA SER A 32 -5.18 3.77 9.33
C SER A 32 -6.05 2.70 8.67
N PRO A 33 -7.10 2.20 9.34
CA PRO A 33 -8.08 1.30 8.71
C PRO A 33 -8.86 1.98 7.58
N GLU A 34 -8.76 3.30 7.43
CA GLU A 34 -9.39 4.07 6.34
C GLU A 34 -8.59 4.04 5.03
N CYS A 35 -7.34 3.55 5.04
CA CYS A 35 -6.53 3.42 3.82
C CYS A 35 -6.98 2.23 2.97
N ASP A 36 -6.85 2.35 1.64
CA ASP A 36 -7.14 1.25 0.71
C ASP A 36 -6.22 0.04 0.95
N LEU A 37 -4.95 0.31 1.28
CA LEU A 37 -3.99 -0.69 1.74
C LEU A 37 -3.56 -0.37 3.16
N VAL A 38 -4.07 -1.16 4.10
CA VAL A 38 -3.74 -1.03 5.51
C VAL A 38 -2.50 -1.84 5.81
N LEU A 39 -1.41 -1.14 6.16
CA LEU A 39 -0.24 -1.78 6.72
C LEU A 39 -0.51 -2.08 8.21
N PRO A 40 -0.07 -3.24 8.71
CA PRO A 40 -0.36 -3.67 10.08
C PRO A 40 0.08 -2.62 11.11
N GLY A 41 -0.84 -2.29 12.02
CA GLY A 41 -0.80 -1.08 12.86
C GLY A 41 0.29 -1.02 13.93
N ASP A 42 1.02 -2.11 14.13
CA ASP A 42 2.10 -2.20 15.13
C ASP A 42 3.38 -1.47 14.68
N GLU A 43 3.46 -1.11 13.39
CA GLU A 43 4.57 -0.33 12.86
C GLU A 43 4.38 1.16 13.14
N VAL A 44 4.86 1.62 14.30
CA VAL A 44 4.90 3.06 14.71
C VAL A 44 5.56 3.95 13.65
N ARG A 45 6.38 3.37 12.76
CA ARG A 45 7.04 4.04 11.63
C ARG A 45 6.10 4.38 10.48
N VAL A 46 4.92 3.76 10.41
CA VAL A 46 3.95 4.00 9.35
C VAL A 46 2.94 5.06 9.80
N SER A 47 2.78 6.11 8.99
CA SER A 47 1.81 7.18 9.24
C SER A 47 0.38 6.66 9.00
N ARG A 48 -0.61 7.31 9.64
CA ARG A 48 -2.04 6.98 9.41
C ARG A 48 -2.38 6.96 7.92
N GLN A 49 -1.88 7.97 7.20
CA GLN A 49 -1.79 8.03 5.76
C GLN A 49 -0.32 8.29 5.42
N HIS A 50 0.34 7.32 4.81
CA HIS A 50 1.79 7.33 4.62
C HIS A 50 2.18 7.66 3.18
N VAL A 51 1.49 7.06 2.21
CA VAL A 51 1.73 7.33 0.79
C VAL A 51 0.44 7.24 -0.01
N ARG A 52 0.38 7.96 -1.14
CA ARG A 52 -0.75 7.96 -2.07
C ARG A 52 -0.21 7.59 -3.45
N ILE A 53 -0.57 6.40 -3.91
CA ILE A 53 -0.19 5.93 -5.24
C ILE A 53 -1.26 6.36 -6.22
N GLU A 54 -0.88 7.16 -7.22
CA GLU A 54 -1.77 7.60 -8.28
C GLU A 54 -1.30 7.11 -9.63
N ARG A 55 -2.18 6.38 -10.32
CA ARG A 55 -1.98 5.97 -11.70
C ARG A 55 -2.24 7.15 -12.62
N ARG A 56 -1.24 7.46 -13.44
CA ARG A 56 -1.28 8.42 -14.53
C ARG A 56 -1.16 7.68 -15.86
N GLU A 57 -1.40 8.37 -16.97
CA GLU A 57 -1.24 7.78 -18.31
C GLU A 57 0.20 7.30 -18.56
N ALA A 58 1.19 8.02 -18.03
CA ALA A 58 2.61 7.72 -18.18
C ALA A 58 3.18 6.73 -17.15
N GLY A 59 2.38 6.24 -16.19
CA GLY A 59 2.87 5.34 -15.14
C GLY A 59 2.23 5.55 -13.77
N TYR A 60 3.03 5.44 -12.70
CA TYR A 60 2.58 5.60 -11.31
C TYR A 60 3.36 6.73 -10.62
N LEU A 61 2.64 7.54 -9.85
CA LEU A 61 3.18 8.58 -8.97
C LEU A 61 2.98 8.15 -7.51
N LEU A 62 3.97 8.39 -6.65
CA LEU A 62 3.92 8.13 -5.20
C LEU A 62 3.97 9.44 -4.40
#